data_AF-X6NST6-F1
#
_entry.id   AF-X6NST6-F1
#
_cell.length_a   1.000
_cell.length_b   1.000
_cell.length_c   1.000
_cell.angle_alpha   90.00
_cell.angle_beta   90.00
_cell.angle_gamma   90.00
#
_symmetry.space_group_name_H-M   'P 1'
#
loop_
_entity.id
_entity.type
_entity.pdbx_description
1 polymer ?
#
loop_
_entity_poly.entity_id
_entity_poly.type
_entity_poly.pdbx_seq_one_letter_code
_entity_poly.pdbx_strand_id
1 'polypeptide(L)'
;MLDEGQMECFMYGSHYSTPGYVMYFLVRQFPEYMLRFQNGKFDTADRLFSSIQRTWHSAYHSLTDVKELIPQFYHGDGSFLKNYRKLDLGIRTDKKEVNDVELPPWAEGDERRFVQLMRDALESDYVSAHLHEWIDLIWGYKQRGEHAAQANNLFHPLTYEGTVDIDGITDETELEAIRVQIHEFGQVTIFIFFSSNIYCYVFEYII
;
A
#
# COMPACT_ATOMS: atom_id res chain seq x y z
N MET A 1 28.21 7.76 -11.48
CA MET A 1 28.37 6.41 -10.91
C MET A 1 28.30 6.60 -9.42
N LEU A 2 27.14 6.32 -8.83
CA LEU A 2 26.99 6.30 -7.38
C LEU A 2 28.02 5.31 -6.83
N ASP A 3 28.78 5.75 -5.84
CA ASP A 3 29.79 4.95 -5.17
C ASP A 3 29.09 3.71 -4.59
N GLU A 4 29.51 2.49 -4.95
CA GLU A 4 28.99 1.22 -4.41
C GLU A 4 29.34 1.02 -2.91
N GLY A 5 29.69 2.10 -2.20
CA GLY A 5 30.03 2.15 -0.79
C GLY A 5 28.85 2.63 0.06
N GLN A 6 28.18 1.69 0.69
CA GLN A 6 27.10 1.85 1.70
C GLN A 6 25.71 2.21 1.17
N MET A 7 25.16 1.39 0.25
CA MET A 7 23.70 1.25 0.25
C MET A 7 23.29 0.58 1.57
N GLU A 8 22.59 1.31 2.43
CA GLU A 8 22.06 0.75 3.69
C GLU A 8 21.27 -0.53 3.39
N CYS A 9 21.52 -1.57 4.20
CA CYS A 9 20.87 -2.87 4.02
C CYS A 9 19.34 -2.72 4.21
N PHE A 10 18.56 -3.22 3.25
CA PHE A 10 17.11 -3.21 3.30
C PHE A 10 16.53 -4.61 3.06
N MET A 11 15.30 -4.83 3.53
CA MET A 11 14.59 -6.10 3.36
C MET A 11 13.60 -6.05 2.20
N TYR A 12 12.91 -4.92 2.03
CA TYR A 12 11.85 -4.78 1.03
C TYR A 12 12.23 -3.74 -0.02
N GLY A 13 12.35 -4.19 -1.28
CA GLY A 13 12.54 -3.31 -2.44
C GLY A 13 11.24 -2.63 -2.91
N SER A 14 10.09 -3.06 -2.39
CA SER A 14 8.78 -2.45 -2.62
C SER A 14 8.27 -1.83 -1.33
N HIS A 15 7.55 -0.73 -1.42
CA HIS A 15 6.99 -0.02 -0.27
C HIS A 15 5.53 -0.39 -0.04
N TYR A 16 5.05 -0.37 1.20
CA TYR A 16 3.67 -0.76 1.56
C TYR A 16 2.58 0.18 1.02
N SER A 17 2.95 1.42 0.69
CA SER A 17 2.05 2.43 0.14
C SER A 17 2.67 3.06 -1.10
N THR A 18 2.00 2.94 -2.24
CA THR A 18 2.42 3.53 -3.52
C THR A 18 1.19 4.05 -4.27
N PRO A 19 1.32 5.06 -5.14
CA PRO A 19 0.24 5.46 -6.04
C PRO A 19 -0.29 4.28 -6.86
N GLY A 20 0.60 3.38 -7.30
CA GLY A 20 0.25 2.16 -8.01
C GLY A 20 -0.70 1.25 -7.22
N TYR A 21 -0.50 1.07 -5.91
CA TYR A 21 -1.39 0.27 -5.07
C TYR A 21 -2.75 0.93 -4.85
N VAL A 22 -2.78 2.26 -4.67
CA VAL A 22 -4.06 2.99 -4.59
C VAL A 22 -4.86 2.83 -5.88
N MET A 23 -4.21 2.99 -7.04
CA MET A 23 -4.86 2.78 -8.34
C MET A 23 -5.27 1.32 -8.56
N TYR A 24 -4.46 0.36 -8.12
CA TYR A 24 -4.78 -1.07 -8.17
C TYR A 24 -6.10 -1.37 -7.45
N PHE A 25 -6.28 -0.87 -6.22
CA PHE A 25 -7.52 -1.06 -5.47
C PHE A 25 -8.71 -0.30 -6.07
N LEU A 26 -8.48 0.93 -6.53
CA LEU A 26 -9.54 1.85 -6.96
C LEU A 26 -9.84 1.84 -8.46
N VAL A 27 -9.26 0.93 -9.24
CA VAL A 27 -9.39 0.89 -10.71
C VAL A 27 -10.85 0.91 -11.21
N ARG A 28 -11.80 0.37 -10.43
CA ARG A 28 -13.23 0.35 -10.77
C ARG A 28 -13.95 1.67 -10.50
N GLN A 29 -13.52 2.39 -9.45
CA GLN A 29 -14.14 3.64 -9.04
C GLN A 29 -13.54 4.83 -9.79
N PHE A 30 -12.22 4.83 -9.97
CA PHE A 30 -11.46 5.90 -10.62
C PHE A 30 -10.51 5.35 -11.72
N PRO A 31 -11.06 4.72 -12.77
CA PRO A 31 -10.27 4.12 -13.87
C PRO A 31 -9.36 5.12 -14.59
N GLU A 32 -9.74 6.39 -14.62
CA GLU A 32 -8.99 7.46 -15.27
C GLU A 32 -7.55 7.62 -14.74
N TYR A 33 -7.31 7.35 -13.45
CA TYR A 33 -5.96 7.42 -12.89
C TYR A 33 -5.08 6.28 -13.40
N MET A 34 -5.60 5.04 -13.40
CA MET A 34 -4.87 3.89 -13.95
C MET A 34 -4.59 4.08 -15.45
N LEU A 35 -5.57 4.55 -16.22
CA LEU A 35 -5.40 4.79 -17.64
C LEU A 35 -4.34 5.86 -17.92
N ARG A 36 -4.30 6.95 -17.14
CA ARG A 36 -3.24 7.96 -17.27
C ARG A 36 -1.88 7.38 -16.90
N PHE A 37 -1.83 6.54 -15.87
CA PHE A 37 -0.62 5.90 -15.39
C PHE A 37 -0.04 4.87 -16.38
N GLN A 38 -0.91 4.14 -17.09
CA GLN A 38 -0.55 3.03 -17.98
C GLN A 38 -0.72 3.39 -19.47
N ASN A 39 -0.42 4.63 -19.86
CA ASN A 39 -0.43 5.10 -21.26
C ASN A 39 -1.74 4.79 -22.03
N GLY A 40 -2.87 5.02 -21.38
CA GLY A 40 -4.21 4.87 -21.94
C GLY A 40 -4.75 3.44 -21.94
N LYS A 41 -4.10 2.49 -21.25
CA LYS A 41 -4.54 1.09 -21.15
C LYS A 41 -4.68 0.65 -19.70
N PHE A 42 -5.49 -0.36 -19.44
CA PHE A 42 -5.44 -1.04 -18.15
C PHE A 42 -4.23 -1.96 -18.08
N ASP A 43 -3.82 -2.31 -16.85
CA ASP A 43 -2.80 -3.32 -16.62
C ASP A 43 -3.27 -4.71 -17.10
N THR A 44 -2.37 -5.69 -17.15
CA THR A 44 -2.74 -7.06 -17.51
C THR A 44 -3.75 -7.62 -16.50
N ALA A 45 -4.73 -8.37 -17.01
CA ALA A 45 -5.82 -8.93 -16.20
C ALA A 45 -5.33 -9.72 -14.97
N ASP A 46 -4.19 -10.43 -15.08
CA ASP A 46 -3.59 -11.19 -13.99
C ASP A 46 -3.00 -10.33 -12.87
N ARG A 47 -2.65 -9.07 -13.16
CA ARG A 47 -2.13 -8.10 -12.19
C ARG A 47 -3.20 -7.17 -11.63
N LEU A 48 -4.41 -7.18 -12.19
CA LEU A 48 -5.51 -6.35 -11.68
C LEU A 48 -6.10 -6.92 -10.38
N PHE A 49 -6.58 -6.00 -9.53
CA PHE A 49 -7.31 -6.35 -8.32
C PHE A 49 -8.59 -7.09 -8.69
N SER A 50 -8.64 -8.40 -8.43
CA SER A 50 -9.77 -9.25 -8.84
C SER A 50 -10.37 -10.07 -7.71
N SER A 51 -9.68 -10.23 -6.58
CA SER A 51 -10.14 -11.08 -5.48
C SER A 51 -9.48 -10.70 -4.16
N ILE A 52 -10.28 -10.52 -3.11
CA ILE A 52 -9.78 -10.23 -1.76
C ILE A 52 -8.82 -11.34 -1.30
N GLN A 53 -9.23 -12.60 -1.51
CA GLN A 53 -8.45 -13.75 -1.07
C GLN A 53 -7.12 -13.85 -1.81
N ARG A 54 -7.10 -13.63 -3.13
CA ARG A 54 -5.86 -13.65 -3.92
C ARG A 54 -4.92 -12.52 -3.49
N THR A 55 -5.47 -11.32 -3.28
CA THR A 55 -4.73 -10.13 -2.87
C THR A 55 -4.14 -10.26 -1.47
N TRP A 56 -4.86 -10.92 -0.54
CA TRP A 56 -4.35 -11.30 0.78
C TRP A 56 -3.24 -12.36 0.67
N HIS A 57 -3.50 -13.44 -0.08
CA HIS A 57 -2.55 -14.54 -0.24
C HIS A 57 -1.22 -14.05 -0.84
N SER A 58 -1.28 -13.15 -1.82
CA SER A 58 -0.10 -12.52 -2.41
C SER A 58 0.69 -11.74 -1.36
N ALA A 59 0.03 -10.86 -0.62
CA ALA A 59 0.68 -10.03 0.40
C ALA A 59 1.26 -10.85 1.57
N TYR A 60 0.63 -11.98 1.90
CA TYR A 60 1.09 -12.84 2.98
C TYR A 60 2.30 -13.72 2.61
N HIS A 61 2.41 -14.15 1.35
CA HIS A 61 3.43 -15.13 0.93
C HIS A 61 4.56 -14.52 0.09
N SER A 62 4.35 -13.36 -0.52
CA SER A 62 5.34 -12.74 -1.39
C SER A 62 6.14 -11.67 -0.67
N LEU A 63 7.46 -11.80 -0.67
CA LEU A 63 8.37 -10.78 -0.13
C LEU A 63 8.41 -9.50 -0.97
N THR A 64 7.82 -9.51 -2.16
CA THR A 64 7.76 -8.36 -3.08
C THR A 64 6.38 -7.71 -3.12
N ASP A 65 5.40 -8.24 -2.40
CA ASP A 65 4.05 -7.67 -2.28
C ASP A 65 3.80 -7.38 -0.81
N VAL A 66 4.20 -6.19 -0.37
CA VAL A 66 4.10 -5.76 1.03
C VAL A 66 3.04 -4.68 1.21
N LYS A 67 2.08 -4.61 0.29
CA LYS A 67 1.07 -3.55 0.26
C LYS A 67 0.16 -3.60 1.49
N GLU A 68 -0.12 -2.42 2.03
CA GLU A 68 -1.11 -2.22 3.09
C GLU A 68 -2.47 -1.78 2.51
N LEU A 69 -3.52 -1.90 3.31
CA LEU A 69 -4.87 -1.55 2.89
C LEU A 69 -5.10 -0.03 2.88
N ILE A 70 -5.99 0.41 1.98
CA ILE A 70 -6.44 1.81 1.89
C ILE A 70 -7.70 2.04 2.74
N PRO A 71 -8.02 3.30 3.14
CA PRO A 71 -9.17 3.60 4.01
C PRO A 71 -10.53 3.10 3.48
N GLN A 72 -10.70 2.98 2.16
CA GLN A 72 -11.93 2.50 1.52
C GLN A 72 -12.31 1.07 1.93
N PHE A 73 -11.38 0.28 2.46
CA PHE A 73 -11.69 -1.04 3.03
C PHE A 73 -12.49 -0.95 4.34
N TYR A 74 -12.46 0.20 5.02
CA TYR A 74 -13.11 0.43 6.30
C TYR A 74 -14.18 1.54 6.23
N HIS A 75 -14.16 2.37 5.17
CA HIS A 75 -15.07 3.49 5.01
C HIS A 75 -15.81 3.48 3.66
N GLY A 76 -17.05 3.98 3.65
CA GLY A 76 -17.90 4.06 2.45
C GLY A 76 -18.84 2.87 2.25
N ASP A 77 -19.32 2.69 1.02
CA ASP A 77 -20.35 1.72 0.63
C ASP A 77 -19.80 0.50 -0.14
N GLY A 78 -18.49 0.35 -0.22
CA GLY A 78 -17.85 -0.76 -0.94
C GLY A 78 -17.91 -0.64 -2.46
N SER A 79 -18.39 0.49 -3.02
CA SER A 79 -18.52 0.69 -4.47
C SER A 79 -17.25 0.45 -5.28
N PHE A 80 -16.06 0.64 -4.69
CA PHE A 80 -14.77 0.34 -5.33
C PHE A 80 -14.57 -1.15 -5.66
N LEU A 81 -15.34 -2.05 -5.04
CA LEU A 81 -15.32 -3.50 -5.28
C LEU A 81 -16.19 -3.91 -6.48
N LYS A 82 -17.02 -3.00 -7.00
CA LYS A 82 -18.02 -3.29 -8.04
C LYS A 82 -17.68 -2.57 -9.34
N ASN A 83 -17.78 -3.30 -10.45
CA ASN A 83 -17.56 -2.77 -11.80
C ASN A 83 -18.86 -2.18 -12.38
N TYR A 84 -19.46 -1.19 -11.71
CA TYR A 84 -20.70 -0.58 -12.17
C TYR A 84 -20.59 0.08 -13.56
N ARG A 85 -19.39 0.57 -13.90
CA ARG A 85 -19.10 1.19 -15.21
C ARG A 85 -18.93 0.17 -16.34
N LYS A 86 -18.98 -1.14 -16.07
CA LYS A 86 -18.76 -2.22 -17.04
C LYS A 86 -17.46 -2.05 -17.82
N LEU A 87 -16.38 -1.71 -17.10
CA LEU A 87 -15.04 -1.58 -17.67
C LEU A 87 -14.58 -2.91 -18.25
N ASP A 88 -13.91 -2.86 -19.40
CA ASP A 88 -13.20 -4.01 -19.96
C ASP A 88 -11.83 -4.13 -19.26
N LEU A 89 -11.77 -4.99 -18.25
CA LEU A 89 -10.56 -5.25 -17.47
C LEU A 89 -9.83 -6.52 -17.96
N GLY A 90 -10.26 -7.08 -19.09
CA GLY A 90 -9.65 -8.24 -19.72
C GLY A 90 -9.94 -9.59 -19.04
N ILE A 91 -9.27 -10.61 -19.56
CA ILE A 91 -9.41 -12.00 -19.14
C ILE A 91 -8.05 -12.50 -18.67
N ARG A 92 -8.02 -13.09 -17.48
CA ARG A 92 -6.83 -13.66 -16.85
C ARG A 92 -6.37 -14.93 -17.58
N THR A 93 -5.14 -15.34 -17.30
CA THR A 93 -4.57 -16.62 -17.79
C THR A 93 -5.40 -17.85 -17.44
N ASP A 94 -6.11 -17.84 -16.31
CA ASP A 94 -7.05 -18.90 -15.89
C ASP A 94 -8.42 -18.82 -16.57
N LYS A 95 -8.54 -18.00 -17.62
CA LYS A 95 -9.76 -17.78 -18.43
C LYS A 95 -10.92 -17.14 -17.65
N LYS A 96 -10.65 -16.58 -16.48
CA LYS A 96 -11.63 -15.78 -15.74
C LYS A 96 -11.58 -14.32 -16.20
N GLU A 97 -12.75 -13.77 -16.51
CA GLU A 97 -12.91 -12.34 -16.74
C GLU A 97 -12.65 -11.57 -15.43
N VAL A 98 -11.96 -10.44 -15.52
CA VAL A 98 -11.85 -9.51 -14.39
C VAL A 98 -13.08 -8.61 -14.42
N ASN A 99 -13.95 -8.73 -13.42
CA ASN A 99 -15.17 -7.94 -13.33
C ASN A 99 -15.33 -7.38 -11.91
N ASP A 100 -16.43 -7.60 -11.21
CA ASP A 100 -16.51 -7.36 -9.77
C ASP A 100 -15.40 -8.09 -9.00
N VAL A 101 -14.96 -7.52 -7.88
CA VAL A 101 -13.97 -8.16 -7.01
C VAL A 101 -14.61 -9.39 -6.35
N GLU A 102 -13.95 -10.54 -6.42
CA GLU A 102 -14.36 -11.75 -5.70
C GLU A 102 -14.25 -11.49 -4.18
N LEU A 103 -15.40 -11.47 -3.51
CA LEU A 103 -15.53 -11.26 -2.07
C LEU A 103 -15.40 -12.58 -1.30
N PRO A 104 -14.94 -12.54 -0.04
CA PRO A 104 -14.93 -13.73 0.81
C PRO A 104 -16.36 -14.22 1.13
N PRO A 105 -16.55 -15.53 1.41
CA PRO A 105 -17.89 -16.09 1.60
C PRO A 105 -18.73 -15.43 2.70
N TRP A 106 -18.09 -14.92 3.76
CA TRP A 106 -18.76 -14.25 4.88
C TRP A 106 -19.38 -12.90 4.52
N ALA A 107 -18.97 -12.31 3.39
CA ALA A 107 -19.58 -11.10 2.85
C ALA A 107 -20.85 -11.39 2.04
N GLU A 108 -21.14 -12.66 1.74
CA GLU A 108 -22.36 -13.11 1.03
C GLU A 108 -22.59 -12.40 -0.32
N GLY A 109 -21.51 -11.96 -0.96
CA GLY A 109 -21.56 -11.22 -2.23
C GLY A 109 -22.00 -9.75 -2.11
N ASP A 110 -22.15 -9.23 -0.89
CA ASP A 110 -22.52 -7.84 -0.61
C ASP A 110 -21.29 -7.01 -0.21
N GLU A 111 -20.94 -6.04 -1.07
CA GLU A 111 -19.81 -5.13 -0.86
C GLU A 111 -19.98 -4.22 0.37
N ARG A 112 -21.22 -3.85 0.73
CA ARG A 112 -21.51 -3.02 1.90
C ARG A 112 -21.28 -3.83 3.16
N ARG A 113 -21.77 -5.08 3.16
CA ARG A 113 -21.52 -6.02 4.25
C ARG A 113 -20.02 -6.29 4.42
N PHE A 114 -19.28 -6.42 3.33
CA PHE A 114 -17.83 -6.55 3.39
C PHE A 114 -17.18 -5.39 4.15
N VAL A 115 -17.45 -4.14 3.72
CA VAL A 115 -16.87 -2.94 4.35
C VAL A 115 -17.34 -2.78 5.80
N GLN A 116 -18.60 -3.09 6.10
CA GLN A 116 -19.13 -3.03 7.47
C GLN A 116 -18.37 -3.98 8.41
N LEU A 117 -18.21 -5.24 8.01
CA LEU A 117 -17.49 -6.22 8.84
C LEU A 117 -16.00 -5.91 8.97
N MET A 118 -15.38 -5.35 7.92
CA MET A 118 -14.00 -4.86 8.01
C MET A 118 -13.89 -3.71 9.02
N ARG A 119 -14.85 -2.77 9.03
CA ARG A 119 -14.89 -1.68 10.02
C ARG A 119 -15.12 -2.22 11.43
N ASP A 120 -16.09 -3.13 11.62
CA ASP A 120 -16.37 -3.72 12.93
C ASP A 120 -15.13 -4.47 13.47
N ALA A 121 -14.34 -5.09 12.58
CA ALA A 121 -13.07 -5.71 12.96
C ALA A 121 -12.00 -4.67 13.35
N LEU A 122 -11.88 -3.56 12.61
CA LEU A 122 -10.95 -2.45 12.92
C LEU A 122 -11.27 -1.81 14.28
N GLU A 123 -12.55 -1.68 14.62
CA GLU A 123 -13.04 -1.09 15.88
C GLU A 123 -13.17 -2.12 17.02
N SER A 124 -12.67 -3.34 16.82
CA SER A 124 -12.75 -4.39 17.84
C SER A 124 -11.76 -4.15 18.99
N ASP A 125 -12.11 -4.63 20.19
CA ASP A 125 -11.22 -4.55 21.37
C ASP A 125 -9.81 -5.09 21.10
N TYR A 126 -9.72 -6.15 20.28
CA TYR A 126 -8.43 -6.72 19.87
C TYR A 126 -7.60 -5.71 19.09
N VAL A 127 -8.17 -5.10 18.05
CA VAL A 127 -7.43 -4.11 17.26
C VAL A 127 -7.14 -2.88 18.10
N SER A 128 -8.08 -2.37 18.89
CA SER A 128 -7.81 -1.24 19.80
C SER A 128 -6.66 -1.51 20.76
N ALA A 129 -6.55 -2.73 21.30
CA ALA A 129 -5.46 -3.12 22.20
C ALA A 129 -4.10 -3.21 21.49
N HIS A 130 -4.04 -3.47 20.18
CA HIS A 130 -2.81 -3.77 19.44
C HIS A 130 -2.44 -2.76 18.34
N LEU A 131 -3.33 -1.82 17.98
CA LEU A 131 -3.13 -0.90 16.87
C LEU A 131 -1.87 -0.03 17.04
N HIS A 132 -1.53 0.30 18.28
CA HIS A 132 -0.31 1.04 18.61
C HIS A 132 0.97 0.32 18.15
N GLU A 133 0.98 -1.01 18.07
CA GLU A 133 2.12 -1.79 17.60
C GLU A 133 2.33 -1.61 16.08
N TRP A 134 1.25 -1.49 15.31
CA TRP A 134 1.31 -1.17 13.89
C TRP A 134 1.72 0.30 13.68
N ILE A 135 1.21 1.22 14.49
CA ILE A 135 1.63 2.63 14.48
C ILE A 135 3.14 2.74 14.74
N ASP A 136 3.69 1.95 15.66
CA ASP A 136 5.13 1.93 15.92
C ASP A 136 5.96 1.55 14.68
N LEU A 137 5.44 0.71 13.78
CA LEU A 137 6.08 0.34 12.53
C LEU A 137 6.02 1.47 11.49
N ILE A 138 4.85 2.12 11.36
CA ILE A 138 4.59 3.08 10.28
C ILE A 138 5.02 4.50 10.62
N TRP A 139 4.85 4.94 11.87
CA TRP A 139 5.15 6.31 12.34
C TRP A 139 5.94 6.39 13.64
N GLY A 140 6.17 5.27 14.32
CA GLY A 140 6.87 5.24 15.59
C GLY A 140 8.29 4.67 15.50
N TYR A 141 8.84 4.32 16.66
CA TYR A 141 10.27 4.03 16.83
C TYR A 141 10.79 2.79 16.09
N LYS A 142 9.90 1.95 15.55
CA LYS A 142 10.27 0.78 14.72
C LYS A 142 10.29 1.10 13.22
N GLN A 143 10.17 2.37 12.83
CA GLN A 143 10.25 2.80 11.43
C GLN A 143 11.68 2.77 10.87
N ARG A 144 12.71 3.06 11.70
CA ARG A 144 14.12 3.15 11.28
C ARG A 144 15.09 2.51 12.29
N GLY A 145 16.34 2.32 11.87
CA GLY A 145 17.44 1.88 12.72
C GLY A 145 17.33 0.43 13.19
N GLU A 146 18.00 0.10 14.30
CA GLU A 146 18.09 -1.27 14.82
C GLU A 146 16.72 -1.85 15.21
N HIS A 147 15.80 -1.01 15.70
CA HIS A 147 14.45 -1.46 16.05
C HIS A 147 13.63 -1.86 14.80
N ALA A 148 13.80 -1.16 13.68
CA ALA A 148 13.20 -1.57 12.41
C ALA A 148 13.82 -2.87 11.89
N ALA A 149 15.14 -3.03 12.01
CA ALA A 149 15.81 -4.28 11.63
C ALA A 149 15.29 -5.48 12.44
N GLN A 150 15.12 -5.32 13.76
CA GLN A 150 14.57 -6.36 14.65
C GLN A 150 13.10 -6.67 14.35
N ALA A 151 12.33 -5.68 13.89
CA ALA A 151 10.92 -5.82 13.53
C ALA A 151 10.69 -6.29 12.09
N ASN A 152 11.76 -6.54 11.32
CA ASN A 152 11.71 -6.77 9.88
C ASN A 152 10.93 -5.66 9.13
N ASN A 153 11.33 -4.40 9.31
CA ASN A 153 10.62 -3.23 8.80
C ASN A 153 11.57 -2.26 8.06
N LEU A 154 12.54 -2.80 7.32
CA LEU A 154 13.52 -2.03 6.56
C LEU A 154 13.15 -1.99 5.07
N PHE A 155 12.81 -0.81 4.56
CA PHE A 155 12.48 -0.56 3.16
C PHE A 155 13.67 -0.01 2.38
N HIS A 156 13.52 0.09 1.06
CA HIS A 156 14.54 0.64 0.19
C HIS A 156 14.97 2.06 0.67
N PRO A 157 16.27 2.38 0.74
CA PRO A 157 16.76 3.64 1.32
C PRO A 157 16.09 4.90 0.73
N LEU A 158 15.89 4.93 -0.60
CA LEU A 158 15.23 6.04 -1.30
C LEU A 158 13.78 6.33 -0.87
N THR A 159 13.14 5.45 -0.09
CA THR A 159 11.79 5.68 0.45
C THR A 159 11.81 6.54 1.72
N TYR A 160 12.97 6.70 2.36
CA TYR A 160 13.12 7.46 3.59
C TYR A 160 13.52 8.91 3.31
N GLU A 161 12.85 9.85 3.97
CA GLU A 161 13.26 11.26 3.91
C GLU A 161 14.71 11.45 4.39
N GLY A 162 15.47 12.28 3.66
CA GLY A 162 16.84 12.68 4.01
C GLY A 162 17.96 11.76 3.54
N THR A 163 17.66 10.65 2.83
CA THR A 163 18.69 9.71 2.35
C THR A 163 19.41 10.15 1.08
N VAL A 164 18.87 11.12 0.34
CA VAL A 164 19.50 11.68 -0.86
C VAL A 164 19.55 13.19 -0.74
N ASP A 165 20.75 13.76 -0.89
CA ASP A 165 20.93 15.20 -1.09
C ASP A 165 20.58 15.56 -2.53
N ILE A 166 19.30 15.87 -2.76
CA ILE A 166 18.77 16.22 -4.08
C ILE A 166 19.42 17.51 -4.63
N ASP A 167 19.78 18.43 -3.73
CA ASP A 167 20.36 19.74 -4.11
C ASP A 167 21.83 19.61 -4.54
N GLY A 168 22.51 18.54 -4.10
CA GLY A 168 23.87 18.20 -4.50
C GLY A 168 24.01 17.50 -5.87
N ILE A 169 22.91 17.09 -6.50
CA ILE A 169 22.95 16.32 -7.76
C ILE A 169 23.06 17.27 -8.96
N THR A 170 24.17 17.17 -9.68
CA THR A 170 24.44 18.00 -10.86
C THR A 170 24.01 17.38 -12.19
N ASP A 171 23.83 16.04 -12.24
CA ASP A 171 23.33 15.36 -13.44
C ASP A 171 21.80 15.35 -13.45
N GLU A 172 21.22 16.01 -14.46
CA GLU A 172 19.77 16.15 -14.64
C GLU A 172 19.09 14.79 -14.89
N THR A 173 19.79 13.85 -15.52
CA THR A 173 19.24 12.50 -15.78
C THR A 173 19.13 11.69 -14.48
N GLU A 174 20.18 11.74 -13.67
CA GLU A 174 20.22 11.10 -12.35
C GLU A 174 19.19 11.71 -11.40
N LEU A 175 19.08 13.04 -11.39
CA LEU A 175 18.08 13.77 -10.61
C LEU A 175 16.65 13.35 -10.97
N GLU A 176 16.33 13.28 -12.26
CA GLU A 176 15.00 12.89 -12.72
C GLU A 176 14.69 11.42 -12.39
N ALA A 177 15.68 10.52 -12.54
CA ALA A 177 15.52 9.12 -12.16
C ALA A 177 15.20 8.95 -10.66
N ILE A 178 15.89 9.71 -9.80
CA ILE A 178 15.66 9.70 -8.35
C ILE A 178 14.28 10.27 -8.01
N ARG A 179 13.86 11.36 -8.66
CA ARG A 179 12.52 11.95 -8.46
C ARG A 179 11.41 10.98 -8.82
N VAL A 180 11.53 10.31 -9.97
CA VAL A 180 10.57 9.28 -10.39
C VAL A 180 10.55 8.13 -9.38
N GLN A 181 11.73 7.68 -8.91
CA GLN A 181 11.81 6.60 -7.93
C GLN A 181 11.08 6.96 -6.63
N ILE A 182 11.32 8.16 -6.10
CA ILE A 182 10.70 8.66 -4.86
C ILE A 182 9.18 8.82 -5.02
N HIS A 183 8.72 9.32 -6.16
CA HIS A 183 7.30 9.60 -6.40
C HIS A 183 6.49 8.31 -6.66
N GLU A 184 7.05 7.37 -7.40
CA GLU A 184 6.31 6.20 -7.90
C GLU A 184 6.42 4.95 -7.02
N PHE A 185 7.53 4.79 -6.29
CA PHE A 185 7.80 3.57 -5.51
C PHE A 185 7.60 3.72 -4.01
N GLY A 186 6.87 4.77 -3.61
CA GLY A 186 6.40 4.99 -2.25
C GLY A 186 7.37 5.80 -1.40
N GLN A 187 6.79 6.50 -0.44
CA GLN A 187 7.52 7.28 0.55
C GLN A 187 7.10 6.81 1.94
N VAL A 188 8.08 6.55 2.79
CA VAL A 188 7.86 6.31 4.20
C VAL A 188 7.34 7.61 4.81
N THR A 189 6.24 7.52 5.55
CA THR A 189 5.62 8.66 6.21
C THR A 189 6.56 9.29 7.24
N ILE A 190 6.33 10.56 7.57
CA ILE A 190 7.15 11.30 8.56
C ILE A 190 7.13 10.54 9.89
N PHE A 191 8.26 10.49 10.58
CA PHE A 191 8.39 9.91 11.91
C PHE A 191 7.71 10.81 12.94
N ILE A 192 6.65 10.32 13.61
CA ILE A 192 5.81 11.13 14.50
C ILE A 192 6.11 10.82 15.98
N PHE A 193 6.41 9.57 16.33
CA PHE A 193 6.49 9.14 17.73
C PHE A 193 7.85 8.53 18.11
N PHE A 194 8.44 9.08 19.19
CA PHE A 194 9.80 8.74 19.62
C PHE A 194 9.87 7.72 20.77
N SER A 195 8.73 7.23 21.29
CA SER A 195 8.68 6.23 22.36
C SER A 195 7.40 5.40 22.32
N SER A 196 7.45 4.18 22.86
CA SER A 196 6.36 3.17 22.85
C SER A 196 5.13 3.52 23.70
N ASN A 197 5.08 4.69 24.36
CA ASN A 197 3.95 5.09 25.20
C ASN A 197 2.99 6.03 24.45
N ILE A 198 2.36 5.52 23.39
CA ILE A 198 1.20 6.17 22.78
C ILE A 198 -0.05 5.53 23.40
N TYR A 199 -0.52 6.09 24.50
CA TYR A 199 -1.87 5.74 25.02
C TYR A 199 -2.93 6.26 24.04
N CYS A 200 -4.10 5.60 24.03
CA CYS A 200 -5.22 5.75 23.11
C CYS A 200 -5.87 7.16 22.95
N TYR A 201 -5.19 8.25 23.31
CA TYR A 201 -5.72 9.60 23.25
C TYR A 201 -5.22 10.43 22.06
N VAL A 202 -4.48 9.85 21.11
CA VAL A 202 -3.98 10.55 19.89
C VAL A 202 -4.76 10.14 18.63
N PHE A 203 -5.94 9.55 18.79
CA PHE A 203 -6.70 8.96 17.66
C PHE A 203 -7.58 9.93 16.86
N GLU A 204 -7.64 11.22 17.19
CA GLU A 204 -8.48 12.18 16.43
C GLU A 204 -7.84 12.67 15.10
N TYR A 205 -6.61 12.28 14.75
CA TYR A 205 -5.89 12.88 13.62
C TYR A 205 -5.32 11.91 12.57
N ILE A 206 -5.54 10.59 12.66
CA ILE A 206 -4.85 9.60 11.80
C ILE A 206 -5.82 8.69 11.00
N ILE A 207 -7.14 8.87 11.09
CA ILE A 207 -8.11 8.14 10.24
C ILE A 207 -8.93 9.13 9.41
#